data_AF-A0A7G6SFS8-F1
#
_entry.id   AF-A0A7G6SFS8-F1
#
_cell.length_a   1.000
_cell.length_b   1.000
_cell.length_c   1.000
_cell.angle_alpha   90.00
_cell.angle_beta   90.00
_cell.angle_gamma   90.00
#
_symmetry.space_group_name_H-M   'P 1'
#
loop_
_entity.id
_entity.type
_entity.pdbx_description
1 polymer ?
#
loop_
_entity_poly.entity_id
_entity_poly.type
_entity_poly.pdbx_seq_one_letter_code
_entity_poly.pdbx_strand_id
1 'polypeptide(L)'
;MKRSMTLVITSLLLSSCLPNPPPKIVTDPHLGVSIAYGSFANVAVDTSYQLFIPPFNSSHDEYGFSTLLDRRGKASLSEAWSFGKKLHYEKGEVHTMRCSDRGNCPTLESGIVMLDESDFQTGAKSGFEFELIGKGGRAIGKIAPESFREVLALKGKLVPVATSQAKVTKPLPQ
;
A
#
# COMPACT_ATOMS: atom_id res chain seq x y z
N MET A 1 55.28 27.05 -13.86
CA MET A 1 53.85 27.02 -13.49
C MET A 1 53.48 25.58 -13.15
N LYS A 2 53.28 25.26 -11.87
CA LYS A 2 53.06 23.89 -11.37
C LYS A 2 51.56 23.58 -11.39
N ARG A 3 51.19 22.46 -12.02
CA ARG A 3 49.83 21.91 -12.07
C ARG A 3 49.48 21.33 -10.70
N SER A 4 48.46 21.86 -10.05
CA SER A 4 47.85 21.25 -8.86
C SER A 4 46.46 20.76 -9.24
N MET A 5 46.38 19.44 -9.46
CA MET A 5 45.16 18.67 -9.65
C MET A 5 44.79 18.15 -8.26
N THR A 6 43.69 18.63 -7.68
CA THR A 6 43.18 18.11 -6.40
C THR A 6 41.71 17.80 -6.57
N LEU A 7 41.46 16.53 -6.90
CA LEU A 7 40.16 15.93 -7.07
C LEU A 7 39.81 15.27 -5.74
N VAL A 8 39.03 15.94 -4.89
CA VAL A 8 38.47 15.35 -3.68
C VAL A 8 37.00 15.04 -3.98
N ILE A 9 36.77 13.84 -4.51
CA ILE A 9 35.43 13.24 -4.57
C ILE A 9 35.16 12.66 -3.19
N THR A 10 34.59 13.47 -2.30
CA THR A 10 33.91 12.99 -1.10
C THR A 10 32.45 12.75 -1.44
N SER A 11 32.20 11.65 -2.17
CA SER A 11 30.88 11.06 -2.28
C SER A 11 30.49 10.46 -0.93
N LEU A 12 29.99 11.31 -0.03
CA LEU A 12 29.32 10.89 1.19
C LEU A 12 28.12 10.02 0.80
N LEU A 13 28.22 8.76 1.23
CA LEU A 13 27.18 7.75 1.26
C LEU A 13 25.95 8.31 1.98
N LEU A 14 25.05 8.95 1.25
CA LEU A 14 23.64 9.03 1.63
C LEU A 14 23.04 7.64 1.43
N SER A 15 23.34 6.72 2.36
CA SER A 15 22.47 5.56 2.56
C SER A 15 21.17 6.11 3.13
N SER A 16 20.25 6.47 2.24
CA SER A 16 18.87 6.73 2.59
C SER A 16 18.36 5.55 3.41
N CYS A 17 17.90 5.83 4.64
CA CYS A 17 17.05 4.93 5.38
C CYS A 17 15.77 4.76 4.56
N LEU A 18 15.77 3.84 3.59
CA LEU A 18 14.52 3.33 3.07
C LEU A 18 13.87 2.59 4.25
N PRO A 19 12.62 2.93 4.63
CA PRO A 19 11.89 2.13 5.61
C PRO A 19 11.93 0.68 5.14
N ASN A 20 12.24 -0.25 6.06
CA ASN A 20 12.24 -1.67 5.75
C ASN A 20 10.92 -1.99 5.02
N PRO A 21 10.97 -2.65 3.85
CA PRO A 21 9.73 -3.05 3.20
C PRO A 21 8.94 -3.93 4.18
N PRO A 22 7.62 -3.74 4.30
CA PRO A 22 6.81 -4.57 5.16
C PRO A 22 6.96 -6.03 4.73
N PRO A 23 6.70 -6.97 5.65
CA PRO A 23 6.73 -8.38 5.32
C PRO A 23 5.81 -8.66 4.12
N LYS A 24 6.31 -9.42 3.15
CA LYS A 24 5.55 -9.76 1.93
C LYS A 24 4.31 -10.62 2.21
N ILE A 25 4.22 -11.23 3.39
CA ILE A 25 3.03 -11.93 3.87
C ILE A 25 2.76 -11.44 5.30
N VAL A 26 1.53 -11.01 5.53
CA VAL A 26 1.02 -10.63 6.86
C VAL A 26 -0.06 -11.62 7.25
N THR A 27 0.06 -12.25 8.41
CA THR A 27 -0.96 -13.16 8.95
C THR A 27 -1.60 -12.54 10.17
N ASP A 28 -2.92 -12.42 10.14
CA ASP A 28 -3.74 -12.07 11.28
C ASP A 28 -4.26 -13.36 11.95
N PRO A 29 -3.73 -13.73 13.13
CA PRO A 29 -4.17 -14.94 13.83
C PRO A 29 -5.58 -14.81 14.42
N HIS A 30 -6.10 -13.59 14.61
CA HIS A 30 -7.43 -13.35 15.18
C HIS A 30 -8.52 -13.50 14.12
N LEU A 31 -8.25 -13.08 12.89
CA LEU A 31 -9.18 -13.23 11.76
C LEU A 31 -8.94 -14.52 10.97
N GLY A 32 -7.80 -15.17 11.20
CA GLY A 32 -7.38 -16.36 10.47
C GLY A 32 -7.00 -16.09 9.02
N VAL A 33 -6.74 -14.83 8.67
CA VAL A 33 -6.47 -14.36 7.32
C VAL A 33 -4.98 -14.14 7.12
N SER A 34 -4.44 -14.63 6.00
CA SER A 34 -3.11 -14.26 5.53
C SER A 34 -3.21 -13.44 4.26
N ILE A 35 -2.43 -12.37 4.14
CA ILE A 35 -2.42 -11.48 2.98
C ILE A 35 -1.00 -11.40 2.43
N ALA A 36 -0.83 -11.71 1.14
CA ALA A 36 0.40 -11.47 0.41
C ALA A 36 0.37 -10.07 -0.21
N TYR A 37 1.48 -9.34 -0.11
CA TYR A 37 1.65 -8.02 -0.69
C TYR A 37 2.78 -8.02 -1.72
N GLY A 38 2.55 -7.32 -2.82
CA GLY A 38 3.55 -7.03 -3.82
C GLY A 38 4.39 -5.82 -3.43
N SER A 39 5.52 -5.65 -4.11
CA SER A 39 6.33 -4.44 -3.96
C SER A 39 5.52 -3.17 -4.24
N PHE A 40 5.74 -2.15 -3.43
CA PHE A 40 5.07 -0.86 -3.59
C PHE A 40 5.44 -0.20 -4.91
N ALA A 41 4.44 0.34 -5.59
CA ALA A 41 4.65 1.41 -6.53
C ALA A 41 4.46 2.74 -5.78
N ASN A 42 5.40 3.68 -5.90
CA ASN A 42 5.20 5.07 -5.50
C ASN A 42 4.68 5.80 -6.73
N VAL A 43 3.36 6.01 -6.77
CA VAL A 43 2.67 6.22 -8.04
C VAL A 43 2.35 7.69 -8.32
N ALA A 44 2.32 8.51 -7.28
CA ALA A 44 2.14 9.94 -7.43
C ALA A 44 2.97 10.68 -6.37
N VAL A 45 3.93 11.46 -6.87
CA VAL A 45 4.77 12.37 -6.08
C VAL A 45 4.57 13.76 -6.67
N ASP A 46 3.68 14.54 -6.08
CA ASP A 46 3.88 15.99 -6.10
C ASP A 46 4.51 16.41 -4.77
N THR A 47 4.98 17.64 -4.64
CA THR A 47 5.62 18.09 -3.38
C THR A 47 4.67 18.12 -2.18
N SER A 48 3.38 17.87 -2.39
CA SER A 48 2.32 17.98 -1.39
C SER A 48 1.74 16.65 -0.92
N TYR A 49 1.94 15.55 -1.66
CA TYR A 49 1.54 14.20 -1.24
C TYR A 49 2.39 13.06 -1.83
N GLN A 50 2.36 11.92 -1.15
CA GLN A 50 2.91 10.64 -1.59
C GLN A 50 1.82 9.57 -1.51
N LEU A 51 1.80 8.67 -2.48
CA LEU A 51 0.82 7.59 -2.56
C LEU A 51 1.51 6.23 -2.77
N PHE A 52 1.35 5.34 -1.80
CA PHE A 52 1.87 3.97 -1.83
C PHE A 52 0.76 2.98 -2.15
N ILE A 53 1.03 2.06 -3.09
CA ILE A 53 -0.01 1.22 -3.69
C ILE A 53 0.47 -0.21 -3.94
N PRO A 54 0.58 -1.04 -2.89
CA PRO A 54 0.95 -2.43 -3.06
C PRO A 54 -0.28 -3.27 -3.47
N PRO A 55 -0.18 -4.06 -4.55
CA PRO A 55 -1.20 -5.07 -4.83
C PRO A 55 -1.17 -6.16 -3.75
N PHE A 56 -2.31 -6.81 -3.53
CA PHE A 56 -2.44 -7.88 -2.54
C PHE A 56 -3.32 -9.03 -3.00
N ASN A 57 -3.14 -10.18 -2.35
CA ASN A 57 -4.05 -11.32 -2.40
C ASN A 57 -4.24 -11.91 -0.99
N SER A 58 -5.48 -12.16 -0.59
CA SER A 58 -5.79 -12.77 0.71
C SER A 58 -5.93 -14.30 0.60
N SER A 59 -5.86 -14.98 1.75
CA SER A 59 -6.12 -16.42 1.88
C SER A 59 -7.56 -16.82 1.60
N HIS A 60 -8.46 -15.85 1.39
CA HIS A 60 -9.85 -16.05 0.98
C HIS A 60 -10.06 -15.78 -0.53
N ASP A 61 -8.98 -15.77 -1.31
CA ASP A 61 -9.01 -15.47 -2.75
C ASP A 61 -9.57 -14.08 -3.07
N GLU A 62 -9.35 -13.10 -2.19
CA GLU A 62 -9.61 -11.69 -2.49
C GLU A 62 -8.40 -11.06 -3.16
N TYR A 63 -8.64 -10.19 -4.13
CA TYR A 63 -7.60 -9.52 -4.92
C TYR A 63 -7.83 -8.01 -4.89
N GLY A 64 -6.74 -7.26 -4.91
CA GLY A 64 -6.84 -5.81 -4.92
C GLY A 64 -5.52 -5.11 -4.81
N PHE A 65 -5.57 -3.83 -4.46
CA PHE A 65 -4.42 -3.10 -3.99
C PHE A 65 -4.80 -2.20 -2.83
N SER A 66 -3.90 -2.06 -1.86
CA SER A 66 -4.10 -1.10 -0.79
C SER A 66 -3.62 0.27 -1.24
N THR A 67 -4.11 1.29 -0.56
CA THR A 67 -3.75 2.69 -0.77
C THR A 67 -3.28 3.23 0.57
N LEU A 68 -2.14 3.90 0.57
CA LEU A 68 -1.69 4.71 1.69
C LEU A 68 -1.29 6.08 1.15
N LEU A 69 -2.16 7.06 1.38
CA LEU A 69 -1.98 8.44 1.00
C LEU A 69 -1.38 9.22 2.16
N ASP A 70 -0.14 9.69 2.01
CA ASP A 70 0.48 10.66 2.90
C ASP A 70 0.37 12.05 2.28
N ARG A 71 -0.35 12.96 2.93
CA ARG A 71 -0.59 14.29 2.39
C ARG A 71 -0.61 15.34 3.48
N ARG A 72 -0.18 16.56 3.13
CA ARG A 72 -0.46 17.75 3.95
C ARG A 72 -1.88 18.27 3.74
N GLY A 73 -2.63 18.41 4.83
CA GLY A 73 -4.00 18.92 4.84
C GLY A 73 -5.04 17.80 4.92
N LYS A 74 -6.25 18.05 4.39
CA LYS A 74 -7.33 17.06 4.43
C LYS A 74 -7.11 15.97 3.38
N ALA A 75 -6.99 14.73 3.83
CA ALA A 75 -7.10 13.54 2.99
C ALA A 75 -8.56 13.05 3.03
N SER A 76 -9.13 12.70 1.88
CA SER A 76 -10.47 12.14 1.79
C SER A 76 -10.69 11.52 0.41
N LEU A 77 -9.94 10.46 0.12
CA LEU A 77 -10.25 9.56 -0.98
C LEU A 77 -11.66 8.98 -0.80
N SER A 78 -12.37 8.81 -1.91
CA SER A 78 -13.76 8.33 -1.91
C SER A 78 -14.09 7.41 -3.06
N GLU A 79 -13.33 7.47 -4.16
CA GLU A 79 -13.60 6.65 -5.34
C GLU A 79 -12.31 6.13 -5.96
N ALA A 80 -12.42 4.96 -6.60
CA ALA A 80 -11.39 4.38 -7.44
C ALA A 80 -11.97 4.01 -8.81
N TRP A 81 -11.20 4.27 -9.85
CA TRP A 81 -11.59 4.07 -11.24
C TRP A 81 -10.45 3.45 -12.04
N SER A 82 -10.78 2.70 -13.09
CA SER A 82 -9.83 2.20 -14.08
C SER A 82 -10.54 2.04 -15.42
N PHE A 83 -9.96 2.55 -16.51
CA PHE A 83 -10.51 2.48 -17.87
C PHE A 83 -12.03 2.80 -17.97
N GLY A 84 -12.51 3.78 -17.19
CA GLY A 84 -13.92 4.17 -17.15
C GLY A 84 -14.85 3.28 -16.32
N LYS A 85 -14.35 2.18 -15.73
CA LYS A 85 -15.05 1.34 -14.74
C LYS A 85 -14.81 1.89 -13.33
N LYS A 86 -15.89 2.12 -12.57
CA LYS A 86 -15.80 2.39 -11.14
C LYS A 86 -15.49 1.10 -10.40
N LEU A 87 -14.43 1.11 -9.60
CA LEU A 87 -14.00 -0.03 -8.79
C LEU A 87 -14.60 0.06 -7.39
N HIS A 88 -14.64 -1.05 -6.68
CA HIS A 88 -15.02 -1.06 -5.28
C HIS A 88 -13.86 -0.51 -4.44
N TYR A 89 -14.06 0.67 -3.88
CA TYR A 89 -13.14 1.31 -2.95
C TYR A 89 -13.72 1.27 -1.54
N GLU A 90 -12.95 0.72 -0.61
CA GLU A 90 -13.25 0.77 0.81
C GLU A 90 -12.26 1.70 1.51
N LYS A 91 -12.81 2.69 2.20
CA LYS A 91 -12.03 3.67 2.94
C LYS A 91 -11.55 3.05 4.25
N GLY A 92 -10.26 3.17 4.51
CA GLY A 92 -9.64 2.75 5.74
C GLY A 92 -9.54 3.88 6.77
N GLU A 93 -8.51 3.78 7.60
CA GLU A 93 -8.27 4.73 8.68
C GLU A 93 -7.71 6.06 8.16
N VAL A 94 -8.06 7.14 8.84
CA VAL A 94 -7.48 8.46 8.62
C VAL A 94 -6.80 8.91 9.91
N HIS A 95 -5.48 9.09 9.84
CA HIS A 95 -4.68 9.58 10.94
C HIS A 95 -4.13 10.97 10.62
N THR A 96 -4.66 11.99 11.30
CA THR A 96 -4.12 13.35 11.22
C THR A 96 -3.10 13.57 12.33
N MET A 97 -1.84 13.81 11.95
CA MET A 97 -0.75 14.09 12.85
C MET A 97 -0.78 15.55 13.34
N ARG A 98 0.02 15.84 14.37
CA ARG A 98 0.13 17.18 14.95
C ARG A 98 0.47 18.21 13.87
N CYS A 99 -0.33 19.27 13.83
CA CYS A 99 -0.19 20.34 12.87
C CYS A 99 1.05 21.19 13.15
N SER A 100 1.67 21.68 12.07
CA SER A 100 2.62 22.79 12.17
C SER A 100 1.90 24.07 12.62
N ASP A 101 2.66 25.04 13.14
CA ASP A 101 2.13 26.34 13.62
C ASP A 101 1.32 27.12 12.56
N ARG A 102 1.41 26.71 11.29
CA ARG A 102 0.67 27.28 10.15
C ARG A 102 -0.62 26.52 9.80
N GLY A 103 -1.09 25.62 10.66
CA GLY A 103 -2.36 24.90 10.48
C GLY A 103 -2.36 23.83 9.39
N ASN A 104 -1.19 23.52 8.80
CA ASN A 104 -1.06 22.44 7.83
C ASN A 104 -0.64 21.16 8.55
N CYS A 105 -1.56 20.21 8.64
CA CYS A 105 -1.39 18.96 9.37
C CYS A 105 -1.09 17.81 8.39
N PRO A 106 -0.01 17.06 8.58
CA PRO A 106 0.18 15.81 7.86
C PRO A 106 -0.96 14.84 8.16
N THR A 107 -1.51 14.20 7.14
CA THR A 107 -2.59 13.23 7.23
C THR A 107 -2.20 11.99 6.45
N LEU A 108 -2.29 10.84 7.11
CA LEU A 108 -2.21 9.53 6.51
C LEU A 108 -3.63 8.99 6.33
N GLU A 109 -3.98 8.57 5.13
CA GLU A 109 -5.25 7.92 4.82
C GLU A 109 -4.97 6.57 4.18
N SER A 110 -5.55 5.50 4.74
CA SER A 110 -5.51 4.17 4.15
C SER A 110 -6.83 3.84 3.46
N GLY A 111 -6.79 2.83 2.60
CA GLY A 111 -7.97 2.25 1.96
C GLY A 111 -7.58 1.08 1.07
N ILE A 112 -8.56 0.40 0.51
CA ILE A 112 -8.36 -0.73 -0.38
C ILE A 112 -9.23 -0.59 -1.63
N VAL A 113 -8.69 -1.03 -2.76
CA VAL A 113 -9.44 -1.18 -4.00
C VAL A 113 -9.50 -2.66 -4.33
N MET A 114 -10.71 -3.19 -4.42
CA MET A 114 -10.94 -4.60 -4.77
C MET A 114 -10.96 -4.76 -6.28
N LEU A 115 -10.32 -5.84 -6.74
CA LEU A 115 -10.24 -6.24 -8.14
C LEU A 115 -10.81 -7.64 -8.29
N ASP A 116 -11.40 -7.90 -9.46
CA ASP A 116 -11.71 -9.26 -9.88
C ASP A 116 -10.40 -10.02 -10.15
N GLU A 117 -10.39 -11.34 -9.97
CA GLU A 117 -9.20 -12.17 -10.23
C GLU A 117 -8.69 -11.96 -11.67
N SER A 118 -9.60 -11.85 -12.65
CA SER A 118 -9.25 -11.59 -14.06
C SER A 118 -8.52 -10.27 -14.25
N ASP A 119 -8.96 -9.22 -13.55
CA ASP A 119 -8.35 -7.88 -13.61
C ASP A 119 -6.95 -7.92 -12.96
N PHE A 120 -6.82 -8.65 -11.85
CA PHE A 120 -5.53 -8.85 -11.18
C PHE A 120 -4.53 -9.66 -12.03
N GLN A 121 -4.97 -10.75 -12.65
CA GLN A 121 -4.14 -11.55 -13.56
C GLN A 121 -3.76 -10.77 -14.83
N THR A 122 -4.65 -9.90 -15.32
CA THR A 122 -4.34 -8.98 -16.42
C THR A 122 -3.31 -7.95 -15.97
N GLY A 123 -3.47 -7.41 -14.75
CA GLY A 123 -2.48 -6.57 -14.08
C GLY A 123 -1.09 -7.20 -14.03
N ALA A 124 -0.99 -8.51 -13.77
CA ALA A 124 0.26 -9.27 -13.79
C ALA A 124 0.93 -9.38 -15.18
N LYS A 125 0.17 -9.18 -16.26
CA LYS A 125 0.68 -9.25 -17.64
C LYS A 125 1.10 -7.87 -18.16
N SER A 126 0.29 -6.84 -17.91
CA SER A 126 0.44 -5.52 -18.55
C SER A 126 0.56 -4.34 -17.59
N GLY A 127 0.48 -4.58 -16.28
CA GLY A 127 0.28 -3.54 -15.27
C GLY A 127 -1.19 -3.11 -15.19
N PHE A 128 -1.46 -2.22 -14.25
CA PHE A 128 -2.82 -1.76 -13.95
C PHE A 128 -2.85 -0.25 -13.76
N GLU A 129 -3.59 0.45 -14.61
CA GLU A 129 -3.78 1.91 -14.53
C GLU A 129 -5.04 2.22 -13.75
N PHE A 130 -4.99 3.25 -12.91
CA PHE A 130 -6.10 3.64 -12.05
C PHE A 130 -6.14 5.15 -11.80
N GLU A 131 -7.28 5.62 -11.32
CA GLU A 131 -7.51 6.96 -10.82
C GLU A 131 -8.20 6.87 -9.45
N LEU A 132 -7.64 7.53 -8.44
CA LEU A 132 -8.27 7.72 -7.13
C LEU A 132 -8.79 9.15 -7.03
N ILE A 133 -10.03 9.31 -6.60
CA ILE A 133 -10.70 10.61 -6.50
C ILE A 133 -11.14 10.86 -5.07
N GLY A 134 -10.93 12.09 -4.61
CA GLY A 134 -11.34 12.53 -3.29
C GLY A 134 -11.48 14.05 -3.16
N LYS A 135 -11.82 14.53 -1.97
CA LYS A 135 -11.96 15.99 -1.70
C LYS A 135 -10.67 16.77 -1.88
N GLY A 136 -9.52 16.09 -1.82
CA GLY A 136 -8.21 16.68 -2.04
C GLY A 136 -7.80 16.78 -3.51
N GLY A 137 -8.57 16.21 -4.45
CA GLY A 137 -8.23 16.12 -5.86
C GLY A 137 -8.20 14.67 -6.34
N ARG A 138 -7.51 14.45 -7.46
CA ARG A 138 -7.33 13.14 -8.09
C ARG A 138 -5.87 12.72 -8.09
N ALA A 139 -5.63 11.43 -7.94
CA ALA A 139 -4.33 10.79 -8.12
C ALA A 139 -4.46 9.74 -9.23
N ILE A 140 -3.76 9.94 -10.35
CA ILE A 140 -3.73 9.01 -11.47
C ILE A 140 -2.43 8.21 -11.37
N GLY A 141 -2.51 6.92 -11.67
CA GLY A 141 -1.38 6.07 -11.46
C GLY A 141 -1.37 4.76 -12.23
N LYS A 142 -0.23 4.07 -12.15
CA LYS A 142 -0.01 2.75 -12.72
C LYS A 142 0.78 1.87 -11.76
N ILE A 143 0.26 0.67 -11.50
CA ILE A 143 0.96 -0.40 -10.80
C ILE A 143 1.67 -1.26 -11.84
N ALA A 144 2.97 -1.51 -11.63
CA ALA A 144 3.79 -2.29 -12.53
C ALA A 144 3.39 -3.79 -12.51
N PRO A 145 3.45 -4.50 -13.66
CA PRO A 145 3.09 -5.91 -13.72
C PRO A 145 3.92 -6.81 -12.78
N GLU A 146 5.17 -6.42 -12.52
CA GLU A 146 6.08 -7.11 -11.60
C GLU A 146 5.48 -7.21 -10.19
N SER A 147 4.88 -6.14 -9.68
CA SER A 147 4.27 -6.11 -8.34
C SER A 147 3.14 -7.12 -8.20
N PHE A 148 2.29 -7.29 -9.23
CA PHE A 148 1.23 -8.31 -9.24
C PHE A 148 1.81 -9.73 -9.33
N ARG A 149 2.84 -9.93 -10.17
CA ARG A 149 3.50 -11.24 -10.30
C ARG A 149 4.15 -11.71 -9.00
N GLU A 150 4.71 -10.78 -8.23
CA GLU A 150 5.22 -11.09 -6.89
C GLU A 150 4.14 -11.63 -5.96
N VAL A 151 2.95 -11.03 -5.96
CA VAL A 151 1.81 -11.52 -5.17
C VAL A 151 1.40 -12.92 -5.62
N LEU A 152 1.25 -13.14 -6.92
CA LEU A 152 0.86 -14.44 -7.46
C LEU A 152 1.88 -15.55 -7.13
N ALA A 153 3.18 -15.22 -7.11
CA ALA A 153 4.23 -16.15 -6.70
C ALA A 153 4.16 -16.53 -5.20
N LEU A 154 3.46 -15.73 -4.38
CA LEU A 154 3.26 -15.97 -2.96
C LEU A 154 1.90 -16.64 -2.65
N LYS A 155 0.97 -16.69 -3.60
CA LYS A 155 -0.38 -17.26 -3.42
C LYS A 155 -0.35 -18.66 -2.79
N GLY A 156 0.50 -19.56 -3.29
CA GLY A 156 0.64 -20.92 -2.76
C GLY A 156 1.19 -21.02 -1.33
N LYS A 157 1.61 -19.90 -0.73
CA LYS A 157 2.08 -19.81 0.66
C LYS A 157 1.04 -19.20 1.59
N LEU A 158 -0.10 -18.75 1.08
CA LEU A 158 -1.20 -18.25 1.89
C LEU A 158 -1.91 -19.44 2.51
N VAL A 159 -1.68 -19.64 3.80
CA VAL A 159 -2.37 -20.67 4.58
C VAL A 159 -3.58 -20.02 5.23
N PRO A 160 -4.81 -20.50 4.96
CA PRO A 160 -5.96 -20.18 5.80
C PRO A 160 -5.65 -20.73 7.20
N VAL A 161 -5.54 -19.86 8.20
CA VAL A 161 -5.36 -20.35 9.56
C VAL A 161 -6.69 -20.98 9.95
N ALA A 162 -6.74 -22.32 9.95
CA ALA A 162 -7.91 -23.06 10.42
C ALA A 162 -8.29 -22.49 11.78
N THR A 163 -9.55 -22.03 11.90
CA THR A 163 -10.10 -21.41 13.09
C THR A 163 -9.90 -22.36 14.27
N SER A 164 -8.79 -22.18 14.99
CA SER A 164 -8.58 -22.85 16.26
C SER A 164 -9.63 -22.23 17.18
N GLN A 165 -10.76 -22.92 17.32
CA GLN A 165 -11.76 -22.60 18.32
C GLN A 165 -11.04 -22.62 19.66
N ALA A 166 -10.65 -21.43 20.13
CA ALA A 166 -10.27 -21.23 21.52
C ALA A 166 -11.48 -21.65 22.34
N LYS A 167 -11.38 -22.85 22.92
CA LYS A 167 -12.32 -23.38 23.90
C LYS A 167 -12.38 -22.37 25.04
N VAL A 168 -13.35 -21.47 24.98
CA VAL A 168 -13.69 -20.54 26.05
C VAL A 168 -14.09 -21.39 27.25
N THR A 169 -13.11 -21.70 28.08
CA THR A 169 -13.35 -22.34 29.37
C THR A 169 -13.59 -21.21 30.36
N LYS A 170 -14.85 -20.83 30.51
CA LYS A 170 -15.35 -20.24 31.74
C LYS A 170 -16.69 -20.92 32.05
N PRO A 171 -16.95 -21.22 33.32
CA PRO A 171 -17.23 -20.16 34.27
C PRO A 171 -16.35 -20.21 35.52
N LEU A 172 -16.16 -19.03 36.11
CA LEU A 172 -15.88 -18.90 37.54
C LEU A 172 -17.20 -19.16 38.28
N PRO A 173 -17.20 -19.95 39.35
CA PRO A 173 -18.13 -19.70 40.44
C PRO A 173 -17.40 -19.53 41.78
N GLN A 174 -17.67 -18.35 42.35
CA GLN A 174 -17.66 -17.92 43.76
C GLN A 174 -16.40 -18.14 44.59
#